data_AF-A0A662CA00-F1
#
_entry.id   AF-A0A662CA00-F1
#
_cell.length_a   1.000
_cell.length_b   1.000
_cell.length_c   1.000
_cell.angle_alpha   90.00
_cell.angle_beta   90.00
_cell.angle_gamma   90.00
#
_symmetry.space_group_name_H-M   'P 1'
#
loop_
_entity.id
_entity.type
_entity.pdbx_description
1 polymer ?
#
loop_
_entity_poly.entity_id
_entity_poly.type
_entity_poly.pdbx_seq_one_letter_code
_entity_poly.pdbx_strand_id
1 'polypeptide(L)' 'MWLEVDEEDKIERIRLMEALATGADLIAVACPWCYTILKNAALDMGKEEEIKVTDVAQLLDGAA' A
#
# COMPACT_ATOMS: atom_id res chain seq x y z
N MET A 1 -6.25 13.10 5.36
CA MET A 1 -7.49 13.78 5.81
C MET A 1 -7.66 13.42 7.27
N TRP A 2 -7.89 14.38 8.15
CA TRP A 2 -8.14 14.09 9.57
C TRP A 2 -9.62 13.75 9.71
N LEU A 3 -9.92 12.47 9.51
CA LEU A 3 -11.22 11.87 9.83
C LEU A 3 -10.97 10.94 11.00
N GLU A 4 -11.74 11.12 12.07
CA GLU A 4 -11.77 10.18 13.19
C GLU A 4 -12.50 8.93 12.70
N VAL A 5 -11.72 7.91 12.38
CA VAL A 5 -12.17 6.57 12.05
C VAL A 5 -11.41 5.59 12.93
N ASP A 6 -12.07 4.50 13.32
CA ASP A 6 -11.41 3.42 14.03
C ASP A 6 -10.27 2.86 13.18
N GLU A 7 -9.23 2.32 13.82
CA GLU A 7 -8.05 1.87 13.07
C GLU A 7 -8.41 0.83 12.03
N GLU A 8 -9.30 -0.10 12.35
CA GLU A 8 -9.75 -1.17 11.45
C GLU A 8 -10.44 -0.65 10.19
N ASP A 9 -11.07 0.53 10.28
CA ASP A 9 -11.82 1.17 9.20
C ASP A 9 -10.95 2.11 8.34
N LYS A 10 -9.67 2.27 8.67
CA LYS A 10 -8.74 3.06 7.85
C LYS A 10 -8.62 2.44 6.46
N ILE A 11 -8.90 3.25 5.44
CA ILE A 11 -8.93 2.80 4.04
C ILE A 11 -7.62 2.16 3.59
N GLU A 12 -6.49 2.69 4.05
CA GLU A 12 -5.16 2.17 3.74
C GLU A 12 -4.94 0.76 4.30
N ARG A 13 -5.51 0.42 5.46
CA ARG A 13 -5.43 -0.93 6.04
C ARG A 13 -6.34 -1.90 5.31
N ILE A 14 -7.57 -1.48 5.02
CA ILE A 14 -8.53 -2.28 4.24
C ILE A 14 -7.92 -2.65 2.88
N ARG A 15 -7.40 -1.65 2.15
CA ARG A 15 -6.79 -1.84 0.82
C ARG A 15 -5.54 -2.71 0.87
N LEU A 16 -4.70 -2.58 1.90
CA LEU A 16 -3.52 -3.42 2.06
C LEU A 16 -3.91 -4.88 2.34
N MET A 17 -4.90 -5.12 3.20
CA MET A 17 -5.41 -6.47 3.49
C MET A 17 -6.04 -7.12 2.25
N GLU A 18 -6.82 -6.36 1.49
CA GLU A 18 -7.38 -6.84 0.23
C GLU A 18 -6.28 -7.23 -0.77
N ALA A 19 -5.22 -6.44 -0.89
CA ALA A 19 -4.09 -6.76 -1.76
C ALA A 19 -3.37 -8.04 -1.30
N LEU A 20 -3.07 -8.15 0.00
CA LEU A 20 -2.48 -9.37 0.59
C LEU A 20 -3.35 -10.61 0.36
N ALA A 21 -4.68 -10.48 0.47
CA ALA A 21 -5.61 -11.58 0.26
C ALA A 21 -5.58 -12.12 -1.19
N THR A 22 -5.11 -11.36 -2.17
CA THR A 22 -4.89 -11.84 -3.55
C THR A 22 -3.63 -12.69 -3.71
N GLY A 23 -2.74 -12.69 -2.72
CA GLY A 23 -1.40 -13.29 -2.80
C GLY A 23 -0.38 -12.41 -3.52
N ALA A 24 -0.67 -11.13 -3.73
CA ALA A 24 0.26 -10.17 -4.32
C ALA A 24 1.39 -9.83 -3.32
N ASP A 25 2.61 -9.77 -3.84
CA ASP A 25 3.82 -9.32 -3.13
C ASP A 25 4.21 -7.87 -3.49
N LEU A 26 3.47 -7.25 -4.42
CA LEU A 26 3.71 -5.90 -4.93
C LEU A 26 2.40 -5.16 -5.25
N ILE A 27 2.30 -3.92 -4.78
CA ILE A 27 1.28 -2.95 -5.16
C ILE A 27 1.95 -1.83 -5.96
N ALA A 28 1.50 -1.62 -7.19
CA ALA A 28 1.90 -0.47 -8.01
C ALA A 28 0.78 0.58 -8.00
N VAL A 29 1.12 1.84 -7.74
CA VAL A 29 0.17 2.95 -7.70
C VAL A 29 0.57 4.06 -8.67
N ALA A 30 -0.40 4.81 -9.16
CA ALA A 30 -0.18 5.99 -10.03
C ALA A 30 -0.46 7.32 -9.31
N CYS A 31 -0.58 7.29 -7.98
CA CYS A 31 -0.91 8.46 -7.17
C CYS A 31 0.07 8.56 -5.98
N PRO A 32 0.82 9.68 -5.83
CA PRO A 32 1.78 9.88 -4.74
C PRO A 32 1.15 9.78 -3.34
N TRP A 33 -0.12 10.15 -3.22
CA TRP A 33 -0.85 10.03 -1.96
C TRP A 33 -1.10 8.56 -1.61
N CYS A 34 -1.58 7.77 -2.57
CA CYS A 34 -1.78 6.33 -2.40
C CYS A 34 -0.48 5.62 -2.05
N TYR A 35 0.65 6.04 -2.65
CA TYR A 35 1.96 5.50 -2.32
C TYR A 35 2.27 5.70 -0.83
N THR A 36 2.16 6.95 -0.36
CA THR A 36 2.48 7.29 1.03
C THR A 36 1.59 6.54 2.02
N ILE A 37 0.27 6.56 1.83
CA ILE A 37 -0.65 5.95 2.80
C ILE A 37 -0.54 4.42 2.84
N LEU A 38 -0.38 3.76 1.68
CA LEU A 38 -0.27 2.29 1.64
C LEU A 38 1.09 1.81 2.15
N LYS A 39 2.16 2.56 1.84
CA LYS A 39 3.48 2.29 2.40
C LYS A 39 3.48 2.43 3.92
N ASN A 40 2.87 3.50 4.44
CA ASN A 40 2.73 3.68 5.89
C ASN A 40 1.86 2.58 6.50
N ALA A 41 0.76 2.18 5.86
CA ALA A 41 -0.05 1.07 6.34
C ALA A 41 0.75 -0.24 6.42
N ALA A 42 1.59 -0.53 5.42
CA ALA A 42 2.46 -1.70 5.44
C ALA A 42 3.46 -1.65 6.60
N LEU A 43 4.04 -0.48 6.89
CA LEU A 43 4.89 -0.26 8.06
C LEU A 43 4.12 -0.46 9.37
N ASP A 44 2.99 0.24 9.53
CA ASP A 44 2.16 0.24 10.74
C ASP A 44 1.62 -1.16 11.07
N MET A 45 1.41 -2.00 10.05
CA MET A 45 0.94 -3.37 10.18
C MET A 45 2.07 -4.41 10.27
N GLY A 46 3.34 -3.99 10.12
CA GLY A 46 4.49 -4.90 10.10
C GLY A 46 4.52 -5.84 8.89
N LYS A 47 4.02 -5.38 7.74
CA LYS A 47 3.83 -6.15 6.50
C LYS A 47 4.81 -5.78 5.38
N GLU A 48 5.80 -4.94 5.64
CA GLU A 48 6.75 -4.45 4.63
C GLU A 48 7.58 -5.56 3.95
N GLU A 49 7.79 -6.69 4.63
CA GLU A 49 8.45 -7.87 4.06
C GLU A 49 7.51 -8.74 3.20
N GLU A 50 6.19 -8.67 3.45
CA GLU A 50 5.18 -9.45 2.75
C GLU A 50 4.69 -8.75 1.48
N ILE A 51 4.57 -7.42 1.48
CA ILE A 51 4.05 -6.66 0.35
C ILE A 51 4.78 -5.32 0.17
N LYS A 52 5.32 -5.10 -1.03
CA LYS A 52 6.00 -3.86 -1.41
C LYS A 52 5.04 -2.89 -2.08
N VAL A 53 5.25 -1.59 -1.86
CA VAL A 53 4.49 -0.53 -2.54
C VAL A 53 5.45 0.28 -3.42
N THR A 54 5.11 0.46 -4.69
CA THR A 54 5.91 1.22 -5.67
C THR A 54 5.03 2.12 -6.55
N ASP A 55 5.63 3.11 -7.18
CA ASP A 55 4.97 3.91 -8.21
C ASP A 55 5.07 3.22 -9.58
N VAL A 56 4.02 3.32 -10.40
CA VAL A 56 3.99 2.69 -11.74
C VAL A 56 5.12 3.14 -12.65
N ALA A 57 5.60 4.38 -12.54
CA ALA A 57 6.73 4.85 -13.33
C ALA A 57 8.04 4.18 -12.89
N GLN A 58 8.24 3.98 -11.58
CA GLN A 58 9.39 3.25 -11.05
C GLN A 58 9.37 1.77 -11.42
N LEU A 59 8.18 1.16 -11.42
CA LEU A 59 8.01 -0.21 -11.87
C LEU A 59 8.42 -0.39 -13.33
N LEU A 60 8.04 0.56 -14.20
CA LEU A 60 8.41 0.54 -15.62
C LEU A 60 9.90 0.78 -15.83
N ASP A 61 10.50 1.70 -15.08
CA ASP A 61 11.95 1.96 -15.15
C ASP A 61 12.78 0.71 -14.75
N GLY A 62 12.35 -0.01 -13.72
CA GLY A 62 13.00 -1.25 -13.27
C GLY A 62 12.69 -2.51 -14.10
N ALA A 63 11.77 -2.44 -15.06
CA ALA A 63 11.39 -3.57 -15.92
C ALA A 63 12.16 -3.62 -17.26
N ALA A 64 13.03 -2.64 -17.51
CA ALA A 64 13.85 -2.51 -18.71
C ALA A 64 15.13 -3.36 -18.68
#